data_AF-A0A6H2A2T4-F1
#
_entry.id   AF-A0A6H2A2T4-F1
#
_cell.length_a   1.000
_cell.length_b   1.000
_cell.length_c   1.000
_cell.angle_alpha   90.00
_cell.angle_beta   90.00
_cell.angle_gamma   90.00
#
_symmetry.space_group_name_H-M   'P 1'
#
loop_
_entity.id
_entity.type
_entity.pdbx_description
1 polymer ?
#
loop_
_entity_poly.entity_id
_entity_poly.type
_entity_poly.pdbx_seq_one_letter_code
_entity_poly.pdbx_strand_id
1 'polypeptide(L)'
;IAWGITTVSFEGIPLIASRFLDVDAGTGSGVPADARSLFVLDTNVIEMRVLQDVSYEESAKTNDSIKFWLKCYETLVVKAPQFNHVIIDIGA
;
A
#
# COMPACT_ATOMS: atom_id res chain seq x y z
N ILE A 1 6.54 7.37 -6.21
CA ILE A 1 7.09 7.24 -7.58
C ILE A 1 8.60 7.04 -7.44
N ALA A 2 9.15 5.91 -7.85
CA ALA A 2 10.57 5.58 -7.68
C ALA A 2 11.14 5.15 -9.04
N TRP A 3 12.20 5.84 -9.45
CA TRP A 3 13.27 5.45 -10.39
C TRP A 3 12.94 4.47 -11.54
N GLY A 4 12.91 5.00 -12.78
CA GLY A 4 13.30 4.25 -13.98
C GLY A 4 12.26 3.34 -14.63
N ILE A 5 11.02 3.26 -14.14
CA ILE A 5 9.96 2.48 -14.78
C ILE A 5 9.25 3.36 -15.81
N THR A 6 9.31 3.00 -17.10
CA THR A 6 8.38 3.52 -18.10
C THR A 6 6.99 3.02 -17.71
N THR A 7 6.22 3.86 -17.01
CA THR A 7 4.87 3.52 -16.58
C THR A 7 4.04 3.29 -17.84
N VAL A 8 3.54 2.06 -18.02
CA VAL A 8 2.55 1.79 -19.05
C VAL A 8 1.32 2.62 -18.69
N SER A 9 0.89 3.54 -19.56
CA SER A 9 -0.32 4.31 -19.33
C SER A 9 -1.48 3.66 -20.07
N PHE A 10 -2.61 3.47 -19.41
CA PHE A 10 -3.85 3.04 -20.04
C PHE A 10 -4.82 4.23 -20.03
N GLU A 11 -5.25 4.68 -21.21
CA GLU A 11 -6.18 5.82 -21.37
C GLU A 11 -5.77 7.10 -20.61
N GLY A 12 -4.46 7.36 -20.51
CA GLY A 12 -3.92 8.52 -19.79
C GLY A 12 -3.82 8.35 -18.27
N ILE A 13 -4.26 7.20 -17.73
CA ILE A 13 -4.11 6.84 -16.32
C ILE A 13 -2.78 6.09 -16.14
N PRO A 14 -1.93 6.49 -15.19
CA PRO A 14 -0.66 5.82 -14.94
C PRO A 14 -0.87 4.46 -14.28
N LEU A 15 -0.32 3.39 -14.87
CA LEU A 15 -0.26 2.08 -14.24
C LEU A 15 0.98 1.97 -13.36
N ILE A 16 0.77 1.64 -12.09
CA ILE A 16 1.84 1.45 -11.11
C ILE A 16 1.87 -0.02 -10.71
N ALA A 17 2.92 -0.72 -11.09
CA ALA A 17 3.16 -2.09 -10.65
C ALA A 17 3.70 -2.08 -9.20
N SER A 18 3.00 -2.74 -8.29
CA SER A 18 3.46 -2.95 -6.91
C SER A 18 3.79 -4.43 -6.69
N ARG A 19 4.96 -4.69 -6.11
CA ARG A 19 5.37 -6.05 -5.68
C ARG A 19 4.69 -6.48 -4.38
N PHE A 20 4.08 -5.54 -3.66
CA PHE A 20 3.37 -5.78 -2.40
C PHE A 20 1.87 -5.91 -2.59
N LEU A 21 1.40 -5.89 -3.84
CA LEU A 21 0.03 -6.26 -4.15
C LEU A 21 -0.11 -7.75 -3.90
N ASP A 22 -1.08 -8.13 -3.07
CA ASP A 22 -1.28 -9.52 -2.70
C ASP A 22 -1.63 -10.38 -3.93
N VAL A 23 -0.97 -11.53 -4.03
CA VAL A 23 -1.18 -12.56 -5.06
C VAL A 23 -1.98 -13.74 -4.49
N ASP A 24 -2.14 -13.80 -3.16
CA ASP A 24 -2.82 -14.86 -2.44
C ASP A 24 -4.28 -14.48 -2.15
N ALA A 25 -5.10 -14.35 -3.19
CA ALA A 25 -6.56 -14.31 -3.02
C ALA A 25 -7.05 -15.70 -2.58
N GLY A 26 -6.90 -16.06 -1.30
CA GLY A 26 -7.23 -17.42 -0.82
C GLY A 26 -7.55 -17.59 0.67
N THR A 27 -7.51 -16.54 1.49
CA THR A 27 -7.97 -16.67 2.89
C THR A 27 -9.48 -16.44 2.98
N GLY A 28 -10.26 -17.44 2.58
CA GLY A 28 -11.71 -17.54 2.88
C GLY A 28 -12.68 -17.41 1.70
N SER A 29 -12.20 -17.30 0.47
CA SER A 29 -13.02 -17.38 -0.76
C SER A 29 -12.45 -18.48 -1.65
N GLY A 30 -13.31 -19.30 -2.28
CA GLY A 30 -12.95 -20.49 -3.06
C GLY A 30 -12.26 -20.20 -4.39
N VAL A 31 -11.27 -19.30 -4.39
CA VAL A 31 -10.55 -18.80 -5.57
C VAL A 31 -9.07 -19.17 -5.42
N PRO A 32 -8.39 -19.66 -6.47
CA PRO A 32 -7.01 -20.15 -6.38
C PRO A 32 -5.97 -19.03 -6.20
N ALA A 33 -4.89 -19.35 -5.48
CA ALA A 33 -3.81 -18.48 -5.00
C ALA A 33 -2.81 -17.99 -6.08
N ASP A 34 -3.27 -17.74 -7.31
CA ASP A 34 -2.45 -17.22 -8.41
C ASP A 34 -3.11 -16.00 -9.10
N ALA A 35 -4.09 -15.41 -8.43
CA ALA A 35 -4.94 -14.35 -8.98
C ALA A 35 -4.22 -13.00 -8.96
N ARG A 36 -3.86 -12.50 -10.14
CA ARG A 36 -3.40 -11.12 -10.28
C ARG A 36 -4.57 -10.17 -9.98
N SER A 37 -4.35 -9.25 -9.04
CA SER A 37 -5.29 -8.18 -8.73
C SER A 37 -4.86 -6.86 -9.39
N LEU A 38 -5.83 -6.01 -9.72
CA LEU A 38 -5.63 -4.65 -10.22
C LEU A 38 -6.52 -3.71 -9.41
N PHE A 39 -5.91 -2.68 -8.83
CA PHE A 39 -6.61 -1.64 -8.10
C PHE A 39 -6.76 -0.41 -9.00
N VAL A 40 -8.01 -0.04 -9.28
CA VAL A 40 -8.36 1.21 -9.96
C VAL A 40 -8.72 2.20 -8.87
N LEU A 41 -7.81 3.15 -8.62
CA LEU A 41 -7.89 4.06 -7.48
C LEU A 41 -7.98 5.51 -7.95
N ASP A 42 -8.93 6.25 -7.38
CA ASP A 42 -8.95 7.71 -7.48
C ASP A 42 -8.24 8.31 -6.27
N THR A 43 -7.06 8.89 -6.50
CA THR A 43 -6.24 9.49 -5.44
C THR A 43 -6.85 10.76 -4.85
N ASN A 44 -7.86 11.37 -5.47
CA ASN A 44 -8.52 12.56 -4.92
C ASN A 44 -9.43 12.25 -3.73
N VAL A 45 -9.88 10.99 -3.63
CA VAL A 45 -10.78 10.53 -2.55
C VAL A 45 -10.04 9.77 -1.44
N ILE A 46 -8.76 9.47 -1.65
CA ILE A 46 -7.88 8.78 -0.71
C ILE A 46 -7.01 9.82 0.00
N GLU A 47 -7.09 9.85 1.33
CA GLU A 47 -6.29 10.72 2.18
C GLU A 47 -5.41 9.89 3.11
N MET A 48 -4.12 10.24 3.17
CA MET A 48 -3.25 9.78 4.24
C MET A 48 -3.26 10.82 5.35
N ARG A 49 -3.80 10.47 6.51
CA ARG A 49 -3.82 11.35 7.68
C ARG A 49 -2.71 10.95 8.63
N VAL A 50 -1.78 11.88 8.83
CA VAL A 50 -0.68 11.73 9.77
C VAL A 50 -1.13 12.31 11.11
N LEU A 51 -1.20 11.47 12.14
CA LEU A 51 -1.46 11.90 13.52
C LEU A 51 -0.17 12.45 14.15
N GLN A 52 0.94 11.75 13.91
CA GLN A 52 2.26 12.15 14.36
C GLN A 52 3.28 11.65 13.34
N ASP A 53 4.05 12.60 12.81
CA ASP A 53 5.14 12.34 11.87
C ASP A 53 6.26 11.52 12.54
N VAL A 54 7.20 11.03 11.74
CA VAL A 54 8.29 10.17 12.20
C VAL A 54 9.01 10.83 13.38
N SER A 55 8.90 10.20 14.54
CA SER A 55 9.50 10.67 15.78
C SER A 55 10.53 9.71 16.30
N TYR A 56 11.61 10.27 16.84
CA TYR A 56 12.73 9.56 17.42
C TYR A 56 12.65 9.61 18.94
N GLU A 57 12.76 8.47 19.59
CA GLU A 57 12.77 8.38 21.06
C GLU A 57 13.85 7.42 21.54
N GLU A 58 14.77 7.91 22.36
CA GLU A 58 15.77 7.09 23.03
C GLU A 58 15.15 6.37 24.23
N SER A 59 15.38 5.07 24.34
CA SER A 59 14.81 4.25 25.42
C SER A 59 15.79 4.06 26.58
N ALA A 60 16.87 3.29 26.34
CA ALA A 60 17.90 3.03 27.34
C ALA A 60 19.19 2.49 26.71
N LYS A 61 20.33 2.70 27.38
CA LYS A 61 21.59 2.01 27.09
C LYS A 61 21.65 0.70 27.87
N THR A 62 21.67 -0.44 27.18
CA THR A 62 21.83 -1.76 27.78
C THR A 62 22.77 -2.61 26.93
N ASN A 63 23.68 -3.36 27.56
CA ASN A 63 24.67 -4.22 26.90
C ASN A 63 25.47 -3.51 25.78
N ASP A 64 26.04 -2.34 26.08
CA ASP A 64 26.84 -1.52 25.15
C ASP A 64 26.13 -1.14 23.82
N SER A 65 24.80 -1.16 23.85
CA SER A 65 23.95 -0.76 22.71
C SER A 65 23.00 0.36 23.11
N ILE A 66 22.76 1.30 22.18
CA ILE A 66 21.76 2.35 22.31
C ILE A 66 20.48 1.85 21.66
N LYS A 67 19.43 1.66 22.46
CA LYS A 67 18.10 1.33 21.95
C LYS A 67 17.31 2.60 21.72
N PHE A 68 16.73 2.72 20.53
CA PHE A 68 15.88 3.82 20.14
C PHE A 68 14.66 3.31 19.38
N TRP A 69 13.61 4.11 19.38
CA TRP A 69 12.37 3.87 18.65
C TRP A 69 12.22 4.91 17.56
N LEU A 70 11.77 4.45 16.39
CA LEU A 70 11.24 5.31 15.35
C LEU A 70 9.75 5.00 15.24
N LYS A 71 8.92 5.98 15.57
CA LYS A 71 7.46 5.84 15.61
C LYS A 71 6.84 6.70 14.51
N CYS A 72 5.94 6.12 13.72
CA CYS A 72 5.09 6.82 12.77
C CYS A 72 3.63 6.44 13.08
N TYR A 73 2.77 7.44 13.20
CA TYR A 73 1.34 7.24 13.45
C TYR A 73 0.55 7.86 12.31
N GLU A 74 0.14 7.01 11.37
CA GLU A 74 -0.61 7.40 10.20
C GLU A 74 -1.82 6.49 9.98
N THR A 75 -2.83 7.01 9.30
CA THR A 75 -4.01 6.25 8.88
C THR A 75 -4.38 6.61 7.45
N LEU A 76 -4.76 5.58 6.69
CA LEU A 76 -5.29 5.74 5.33
C LEU A 76 -6.80 5.80 5.40
N VAL A 77 -7.40 6.85 4.84
CA VAL A 77 -8.84 7.05 4.80
C VAL A 77 -9.31 7.14 3.35
N VAL A 78 -10.38 6.41 3.02
CA VAL A 78 -11.06 6.50 1.73
C VAL A 78 -12.41 7.18 1.95
N LYS A 79 -12.53 8.44 1.54
CA LYS A 79 -13.75 9.25 1.79
C LYS A 79 -14.94 8.78 0.95
N ALA A 80 -14.68 8.25 -0.24
CA ALA A 80 -15.70 7.81 -1.18
C ALA A 80 -15.28 6.47 -1.83
N PRO A 81 -15.57 5.34 -1.17
CA PRO A 81 -15.16 4.02 -1.65
C PRO A 81 -15.71 3.66 -3.04
N GLN A 82 -16.86 4.20 -3.42
CA GLN A 82 -17.53 3.91 -4.69
C GLN A 82 -16.76 4.35 -5.94
N PHE A 83 -15.76 5.22 -5.80
CA PHE A 83 -14.89 5.63 -6.92
C PHE A 83 -13.65 4.73 -7.06
N ASN A 84 -13.50 3.73 -6.18
CA ASN A 84 -12.37 2.81 -6.20
C ASN A 84 -12.87 1.41 -6.49
N HIS A 85 -12.15 0.68 -7.35
CA HIS A 85 -12.50 -0.68 -7.72
C HIS A 85 -11.30 -1.60 -7.61
N VAL A 86 -11.59 -2.85 -7.25
CA VAL A 86 -10.63 -3.94 -7.25
C VAL A 86 -11.09 -4.94 -8.29
N ILE A 87 -10.22 -5.25 -9.24
CA ILE A 87 -10.40 -6.34 -10.18
C ILE A 87 -9.50 -7.48 -9.67
N ILE A 88 -10.11 -8.62 -9.44
CA ILE A 88 -9.43 -9.85 -9.02
C ILE A 88 -9.46 -10.86 -10.16
N ASP A 89 -8.61 -11.89 -10.10
CA ASP A 89 -8.56 -13.00 -11.06
C ASP A 89 -8.23 -12.61 -12.51
N ILE A 90 -7.30 -11.66 -12.70
CA ILE A 90 -6.83 -11.31 -14.05
C ILE A 90 -5.89 -12.42 -14.55
N GLY A 91 -6.48 -13.41 -15.24
CA GLY A 91 -5.78 -14.46 -15.97
C GLY A 91 -5.88 -15.87 -15.37
N ALA A 92 -7.10 -16.38 -15.19
CA ALA A 92 -7.36 -17.82 -15.18
C ALA A 92 -7.40 -18.38 -16.62
#